data_AF-A0A150TDP4-F1
#
_entry.id   AF-A0A150TDP4-F1
#
_cell.length_a   1.000
_cell.length_b   1.000
_cell.length_c   1.000
_cell.angle_alpha   90.00
_cell.angle_beta   90.00
_cell.angle_gamma   90.00
#
_symmetry.space_group_name_H-M   'P 1'
#
loop_
_entity.id
_entity.type
_entity.pdbx_description
1 polymer ?
#
loop_
_entity_poly.entity_id
_entity_poly.type
_entity_poly.pdbx_seq_one_letter_code
_entity_poly.pdbx_strand_id
1 'polypeptide(L)' 'MDMATRDEVLERWRARGFHGGLWTDPPGRVWEDFVHDDDELLMVLEGELELTLAGKTLVPRIGEEIEIPAGVVHTVRN' A
#
# COMPACT_ATOMS: atom_id res chain seq x y z
N MET A 1 10.77 -10.24 -15.72
CA MET A 1 11.00 -8.94 -15.06
C MET A 1 11.13 -9.28 -13.60
N ASP A 2 12.32 -9.15 -13.01
CA ASP A 2 12.52 -9.53 -11.61
C ASP A 2 11.63 -8.66 -10.72
N MET A 3 10.84 -9.31 -9.87
CA MET A 3 10.06 -8.64 -8.85
C MET A 3 11.02 -8.04 -7.82
N ALA A 4 10.88 -6.75 -7.55
CA ALA A 4 11.68 -6.09 -6.54
C ALA A 4 11.45 -6.76 -5.18
N THR A 5 12.52 -7.04 -4.46
CA THR A 5 12.45 -7.58 -3.11
C THR A 5 11.93 -6.51 -2.14
N ARG A 6 11.36 -6.94 -1.01
CA ARG A 6 10.97 -6.04 0.09
C ARG A 6 12.08 -5.07 0.46
N ASP A 7 13.32 -5.56 0.58
CA ASP A 7 14.43 -4.73 1.07
C ASP A 7 14.82 -3.64 0.07
N GLU A 8 14.80 -3.96 -1.23
CA GLU A 8 15.01 -2.97 -2.29
C GLU A 8 13.90 -1.92 -2.34
N VAL A 9 12.64 -2.32 -2.13
CA VAL A 9 11.50 -1.39 -2.03
C VAL A 9 11.69 -0.44 -0.85
N LEU A 10 11.95 -0.98 0.33
CA LEU A 10 12.13 -0.18 1.56
C LEU A 10 13.36 0.73 1.49
N GLU A 11 14.44 0.32 0.83
CA GLU A 11 15.60 1.18 0.59
C GLU A 11 15.26 2.38 -0.30
N ARG A 12 14.55 2.16 -1.43
CA ARG A 12 14.07 3.25 -2.29
C ARG A 12 13.12 4.19 -1.56
N TRP A 13 12.25 3.66 -0.71
CA TRP A 13 11.30 4.43 0.07
C TRP A 13 12.02 5.28 1.13
N ARG A 14 12.98 4.70 1.85
CA ARG A 14 13.84 5.42 2.81
C ARG A 14 14.62 6.54 2.16
N ALA A 15 15.13 6.35 0.94
CA ALA A 15 15.82 7.40 0.20
C ALA A 15 14.92 8.60 -0.13
N ARG A 16 13.60 8.43 -0.12
CA ARG A 16 12.59 9.48 -0.30
C ARG A 16 12.02 10.03 1.01
N GLY A 17 12.53 9.58 2.16
CA GLY A 17 12.08 10.02 3.49
C GLY A 17 10.94 9.20 4.09
N PHE A 18 10.48 8.13 3.42
CA PHE A 18 9.46 7.25 3.97
C PHE A 18 10.06 6.19 4.90
N HIS A 19 9.29 5.83 5.93
CA HIS A 19 9.58 4.70 6.79
C HIS A 19 8.45 3.66 6.64
N GLY A 20 8.77 2.38 6.75
CA GLY A 20 7.78 1.33 6.56
C GLY A 20 8.35 -0.07 6.78
N GLY A 21 7.52 -1.07 6.51
CA GLY A 21 7.86 -2.49 6.67
C GLY A 21 6.95 -3.38 5.83
N LEU A 22 7.16 -4.69 5.95
CA LEU A 22 6.25 -5.67 5.36
C LEU A 22 5.01 -5.81 6.24
N TRP A 23 3.84 -5.69 5.63
CA TRP A 23 2.57 -6.01 6.25
C TRP A 23 1.99 -7.27 5.60
N THR A 24 1.39 -8.15 6.40
CA THR A 24 0.73 -9.36 5.91
C THR A 24 -0.57 -9.53 6.66
N ASP A 25 -1.68 -9.51 5.93
CA ASP A 25 -3.01 -9.65 6.50
C ASP A 25 -3.51 -11.10 6.42
N PRO A 26 -4.29 -11.57 7.41
CA PRO A 26 -5.00 -12.84 7.30
C PRO A 26 -6.08 -12.73 6.20
N PRO A 27 -6.51 -13.85 5.59
CA PRO A 27 -7.52 -13.82 4.53
C PRO A 27 -8.82 -13.12 4.94
N GLY A 28 -9.35 -12.25 4.08
CA GLY A 28 -10.60 -11.52 4.28
C GLY A 28 -10.52 -10.36 5.29
N ARG A 29 -9.31 -9.91 5.63
CA ARG A 29 -9.10 -8.68 6.41
C ARG A 29 -9.60 -7.47 5.63
N VAL A 30 -10.27 -6.58 6.36
CA VAL A 30 -10.67 -5.26 5.89
C VAL A 30 -10.20 -4.20 6.88
N TRP A 31 -9.55 -3.17 6.37
CA TRP A 31 -9.24 -1.92 7.08
C TRP A 31 -10.14 -0.84 6.51
N GLU A 32 -11.30 -0.62 7.13
CA GLU A 32 -12.36 0.26 6.61
C GLU A 32 -12.19 1.71 7.08
N ASP A 33 -12.40 2.64 6.15
CA ASP A 33 -12.40 4.10 6.34
C ASP A 33 -11.21 4.63 7.17
N PHE A 34 -10.02 4.06 6.92
CA PHE A 34 -8.80 4.48 7.59
C PHE A 34 -8.33 5.85 7.10
N VAL A 35 -7.78 6.64 8.02
CA VAL A 35 -7.23 7.97 7.76
C VAL A 35 -6.11 8.26 8.75
N HIS A 36 -5.06 8.90 8.25
CA HIS A 36 -3.88 9.32 9.01
C HIS A 36 -3.37 10.66 8.46
N ASP A 37 -2.43 11.27 9.19
CA ASP A 37 -1.86 12.59 8.92
C ASP A 37 -0.55 12.56 8.11
N ASP A 38 -0.09 11.38 7.73
CA ASP A 38 1.10 11.15 6.92
C ASP A 38 0.73 10.72 5.49
N ASP A 39 1.58 11.01 4.50
CA ASP A 39 1.44 10.39 3.18
C ASP A 39 1.86 8.91 3.27
N GLU A 40 1.09 8.02 2.64
CA GLU A 40 1.36 6.58 2.61
C GLU A 40 1.73 6.10 1.21
N LEU A 41 2.74 5.23 1.13
CA LEU A 41 3.03 4.43 -0.05
C LEU A 41 2.60 2.98 0.19
N LEU A 42 1.74 2.48 -0.68
CA LEU A 42 1.27 1.10 -0.68
C LEU A 42 1.80 0.37 -1.91
N MET A 43 2.29 -0.86 -1.72
CA MET A 43 2.70 -1.73 -2.81
C MET A 43 2.36 -3.19 -2.47
N VAL A 44 1.68 -3.86 -3.39
CA VAL A 44 1.43 -5.31 -3.28
C VAL A 44 2.69 -6.06 -3.72
N LEU A 45 3.23 -6.91 -2.84
CA LEU A 45 4.38 -7.77 -3.15
C LEU A 45 3.96 -9.18 -3.55
N GLU A 46 2.86 -9.69 -2.97
CA GLU A 46 2.29 -11.00 -3.23
C GLU A 46 0.78 -10.95 -2.99
N GLY A 47 0.02 -11.73 -3.76
CA GLY A 47 -1.44 -11.82 -3.66
C GLY A 47 -2.18 -10.73 -4.42
N GLU A 48 -3.42 -10.49 -4.02
CA GLU A 48 -4.31 -9.47 -4.58
C GLU A 48 -4.85 -8.60 -3.44
N LEU A 49 -5.16 -7.34 -3.76
CA LEU A 49 -5.66 -6.36 -2.80
C LEU A 49 -6.60 -5.40 -3.54
N GLU A 50 -7.73 -5.09 -2.91
CA GLU A 50 -8.62 -4.01 -3.34
C GLU A 50 -8.37 -2.78 -2.47
N LEU A 51 -8.11 -1.64 -3.11
CA LEU A 51 -7.97 -0.34 -2.47
C LEU A 51 -9.11 0.57 -2.93
N THR A 52 -9.90 1.08 -2.00
CA THR A 52 -10.81 2.20 -2.25
C THR A 52 -10.19 3.49 -1.71
N LEU A 53 -9.99 4.47 -2.58
CA LEU A 53 -9.37 5.77 -2.29
C LEU A 53 -10.20 6.86 -2.97
N ALA A 54 -10.61 7.89 -2.23
CA ALA A 54 -11.37 9.03 -2.78
C ALA A 54 -12.60 8.61 -3.63
N GLY A 55 -13.33 7.58 -3.18
CA GLY A 55 -14.52 7.06 -3.84
C GLY A 55 -14.26 6.24 -5.11
N LYS A 56 -13.00 5.94 -5.44
CA LYS A 56 -12.62 5.05 -6.54
C LYS A 56 -12.01 3.77 -5.98
N THR A 57 -12.40 2.65 -6.57
CA THR A 57 -11.82 1.34 -6.24
C THR A 57 -10.82 0.94 -7.33
N LEU A 58 -9.65 0.49 -6.90
CA LEU A 58 -8.59 -0.01 -7.76
C LEU A 58 -8.02 -1.32 -7.20
N VAL A 59 -7.47 -2.14 -8.08
CA VAL A 59 -6.77 -3.40 -7.74
C VAL A 59 -5.32 -3.22 -8.19
N PRO A 60 -4.39 -2.83 -7.30
CA PRO A 60 -3.01 -2.59 -7.67
C PRO A 60 -2.37 -3.87 -8.21
N ARG A 61 -1.50 -3.73 -9.21
CA ARG A 61 -0.67 -4.85 -9.67
C ARG A 61 0.45 -5.10 -8.68
N ILE A 62 0.98 -6.33 -8.67
CA ILE A 62 2.21 -6.61 -7.92
C ILE A 62 3.33 -5.68 -8.40
N GLY A 63 3.98 -5.02 -7.46
CA GLY A 63 5.04 -4.04 -7.70
C GLY A 63 4.57 -2.65 -8.13
N GLU A 64 3.25 -2.43 -8.28
CA GLU A 64 2.69 -1.10 -8.47
C GLU A 64 2.73 -0.32 -7.14
N GLU A 65 3.24 0.90 -7.19
CA GLU A 65 3.29 1.81 -6.06
C GLU A 65 2.09 2.76 -6.15
N ILE A 66 1.29 2.80 -5.08
CA ILE A 66 0.15 3.71 -4.93
C ILE A 66 0.47 4.70 -3.82
N GLU A 67 0.31 5.98 -4.12
CA GLU A 67 0.40 7.06 -3.13
C GLU A 67 -1.00 7.37 -2.60
N ILE A 68 -1.12 7.36 -1.27
CA ILE A 68 -2.31 7.74 -0.52
C ILE A 68 -1.96 9.01 0.24
N PRO A 69 -2.42 10.20 -0.22
CA PRO A 69 -2.09 11.44 0.44
C PRO A 69 -2.67 11.52 1.86
N ALA A 70 -1.98 12.24 2.74
CA ALA A 70 -2.41 12.52 4.10
C ALA A 70 -3.86 13.05 4.14
N GLY A 71 -4.65 12.56 5.10
CA GLY A 71 -6.03 12.94 5.31
C GLY A 71 -7.03 12.35 4.30
N VAL A 72 -6.59 11.55 3.32
CA VAL A 72 -7.52 10.86 2.41
C VAL A 72 -8.01 9.56 3.05
N VAL A 73 -9.34 9.49 3.26
CA VAL A 73 -10.01 8.28 3.72
C VAL A 73 -9.87 7.18 2.68
N HIS A 74 -9.43 6.00 3.11
CA HIS A 74 -9.26 4.85 2.25
C HIS A 74 -9.66 3.54 2.95
N THR A 75 -9.99 2.54 2.14
CA THR A 75 -10.29 1.19 2.61
C THR A 75 -9.43 0.17 1.88
N VAL A 76 -8.83 -0.75 2.62
CA VAL A 76 -8.04 -1.87 2.10
C VAL A 76 -8.78 -3.18 2.36
N ARG A 77 -8.89 -4.05 1.35
CA ARG A 77 -9.44 -5.41 1.46
C ARG A 77 -8.49 -6.41 0.81
N ASN A 78 -8.20 -7.54 1.48
CA ASN A 78 -7.38 -8.63 0.93
C ASN A 78 -8.17 -9.91 0.61
#